data_AF-A0A507QQH9-F1
#
_entry.id   AF-A0A507QQH9-F1
#
_cell.length_a   1.000
_cell.length_b   1.000
_cell.length_c   1.000
_cell.angle_alpha   90.00
_cell.angle_beta   90.00
_cell.angle_gamma   90.00
#
_symmetry.space_group_name_H-M   'P 1'
#
loop_
_entity.id
_entity.type
_entity.pdbx_description
1 polymer ?
#
loop_
_entity_poly.entity_id
_entity_poly.type
_entity_poly.pdbx_seq_one_letter_code
_entity_poly.pdbx_strand_id
1 'polypeptide(L)'
;MPVMTGTKRVKGVSVFRPFVFGSEARPFDPAKRPEGIPADHTHQWRVYVKGVNDEDISYWLKKVQFKLHETYAQNVRTRDQPPFEVAETGWGEFEIQIKLFFVPESGEKPQTLWHSLKLHPYGPDIEGKKERRDVVVSQNYEEVVFNEPMEQFYDLLTGGSGAGPTQKGKGGKNVKQVQQQVGGRTAEIPYEETPKNPYSRTTEHKELDRLREANKTVEQMIKEEKERLIQREKKLAELRESEGLPPPTRKK
;
A
#
# COMPACT_ATOMS: atom_id res chain seq x y z
N MET A 1 -10.12 -24.26 -36.45
CA MET A 1 -9.63 -23.42 -35.35
C MET A 1 -10.60 -23.59 -34.17
N PRO A 2 -10.18 -24.00 -32.97
CA PRO A 2 -11.07 -24.06 -31.82
C PRO A 2 -11.45 -22.63 -31.40
N VAL A 3 -12.73 -22.42 -31.12
CA VAL A 3 -13.30 -21.14 -30.69
C VAL A 3 -12.87 -20.87 -29.26
N MET A 4 -12.24 -19.72 -29.00
CA MET A 4 -11.86 -19.29 -27.64
C MET A 4 -13.12 -19.11 -26.79
N THR A 5 -13.41 -20.07 -25.92
CA THR A 5 -14.46 -19.97 -24.90
C THR A 5 -13.96 -19.02 -23.80
N GLY A 6 -14.42 -17.76 -23.77
CA GLY A 6 -14.04 -16.84 -22.67
C GLY A 6 -14.32 -15.34 -22.84
N THR A 7 -15.12 -14.87 -23.79
CA THR A 7 -15.23 -13.42 -24.09
C THR A 7 -16.22 -12.64 -23.21
N LYS A 8 -16.86 -13.27 -22.21
CA LYS A 8 -17.88 -12.61 -21.39
C LYS A 8 -17.24 -11.84 -20.23
N ARG A 9 -17.52 -10.54 -20.15
CA ARG A 9 -17.15 -9.68 -19.02
C ARG A 9 -18.22 -9.69 -17.94
N VAL A 10 -17.79 -9.60 -16.68
CA VAL A 10 -18.69 -9.49 -15.51
C VAL A 10 -19.09 -8.03 -15.34
N LYS A 11 -20.28 -7.66 -15.83
CA LYS A 11 -20.76 -6.27 -15.83
C LYS A 11 -20.99 -5.73 -14.42
N GLY A 12 -20.68 -4.44 -14.21
CA GLY A 12 -20.92 -3.75 -12.95
C GLY A 12 -20.06 -4.22 -11.77
N VAL A 13 -19.02 -5.02 -12.03
CA VAL A 13 -18.08 -5.51 -11.01
C VAL A 13 -16.71 -4.90 -11.24
N SER A 14 -16.08 -4.43 -10.17
CA SER A 14 -14.69 -3.99 -10.16
C SER A 14 -13.94 -4.75 -9.07
N VAL A 15 -12.76 -5.25 -9.39
CA VAL A 15 -11.90 -5.98 -8.45
C VAL A 15 -10.53 -5.30 -8.42
N PHE A 16 -10.08 -4.92 -7.24
CA PHE A 16 -8.76 -4.34 -7.05
C PHE A 16 -7.76 -5.39 -6.53
N ARG A 17 -6.48 -5.21 -6.84
CA ARG A 17 -5.36 -6.00 -6.32
C ARG A 17 -4.27 -5.09 -5.77
N PRO A 18 -4.08 -5.07 -4.43
CA PRO A 18 -3.06 -4.24 -3.81
C PRO A 18 -1.68 -4.86 -3.98
N PHE A 19 -0.69 -4.02 -4.22
CA PHE A 19 0.71 -4.43 -4.31
C PHE A 19 1.62 -3.27 -3.89
N VAL A 20 2.90 -3.57 -3.68
CA VAL A 20 3.94 -2.61 -3.38
C VAL A 20 5.00 -2.67 -4.46
N PHE A 21 5.42 -1.50 -4.94
CA PHE A 21 6.61 -1.38 -5.77
C PHE A 21 7.57 -0.38 -5.14
N GLY A 22 8.86 -0.57 -5.36
CA GLY A 22 9.85 0.30 -4.75
C GLY A 22 11.27 -0.19 -4.91
N SER A 23 12.15 0.40 -4.14
CA SER A 23 13.56 0.04 -4.08
C SER A 23 14.12 0.08 -2.67
N GLU A 24 15.08 -0.80 -2.43
CA GLU A 24 15.97 -0.79 -1.27
C GLU A 24 17.40 -0.51 -1.73
N ALA A 25 18.12 0.34 -1.01
CA ALA A 25 19.53 0.64 -1.29
C ALA A 25 20.36 0.55 -0.02
N ARG A 26 21.57 0.00 -0.16
CA ARG A 26 22.57 -0.10 0.91
C ARG A 26 23.90 0.45 0.40
N PRO A 27 24.53 1.40 1.10
CA PRO A 27 25.87 1.87 0.75
C PRO A 27 26.91 0.77 0.98
N PHE A 28 27.90 0.66 0.10
CA PHE A 28 29.01 -0.26 0.29
C PHE A 28 29.89 0.14 1.48
N ASP A 29 30.38 -0.87 2.20
CA ASP A 29 31.47 -0.71 3.15
C ASP A 29 32.81 -0.62 2.40
N PRO A 30 33.56 0.49 2.51
CA PRO A 30 34.88 0.63 1.91
C PRO A 30 35.84 -0.52 2.28
N ALA A 31 35.69 -1.12 3.47
CA ALA A 31 36.54 -2.20 3.94
C ALA A 31 36.10 -3.60 3.47
N LYS A 32 34.84 -3.76 3.02
CA LYS A 32 34.23 -5.08 2.67
C LYS A 32 33.55 -5.05 1.31
N ARG A 33 34.10 -4.27 0.38
CA ARG A 33 33.57 -4.16 -0.97
C ARG A 33 33.72 -5.51 -1.70
N PRO A 34 32.65 -6.07 -2.27
CA PRO A 34 32.75 -7.29 -3.08
C PRO A 34 33.65 -7.08 -4.32
N GLU A 35 34.42 -8.11 -4.66
CA GLU A 35 35.26 -8.13 -5.87
C GLU A 35 34.41 -8.10 -7.14
N GLY A 36 34.89 -7.40 -8.18
CA GLY A 36 34.21 -7.31 -9.49
C GLY A 36 33.18 -6.18 -9.63
N ILE A 37 32.93 -5.38 -8.59
CA ILE A 37 32.04 -4.21 -8.68
C ILE A 37 32.84 -2.99 -9.18
N PRO A 38 32.37 -2.29 -10.24
CA PRO A 38 33.02 -1.08 -10.77
C PRO A 38 33.35 -0.07 -9.68
N ALA A 39 34.56 0.49 -9.65
CA ALA A 39 35.07 1.27 -8.52
C ALA A 39 34.24 2.52 -8.19
N ASP A 40 33.57 3.09 -9.19
CA ASP A 40 32.70 4.26 -9.10
C ASP A 40 31.34 3.96 -8.45
N HIS A 41 30.91 2.70 -8.39
CA HIS A 41 29.64 2.34 -7.75
C HIS A 41 29.74 2.52 -6.22
N THR A 42 28.74 3.15 -5.60
CA THR A 42 28.75 3.47 -4.17
C THR A 42 27.71 2.68 -3.37
N HIS A 43 26.67 2.20 -4.03
CA HIS A 43 25.56 1.49 -3.41
C HIS A 43 25.27 0.18 -4.17
N GLN A 44 24.79 -0.81 -3.42
CA GLN A 44 23.98 -1.89 -3.97
C GLN A 44 22.51 -1.51 -3.77
N TRP A 45 21.70 -1.74 -4.79
CA TRP A 45 20.27 -1.46 -4.71
C TRP A 45 19.47 -2.56 -5.39
N ARG A 46 18.21 -2.67 -4.99
CA ARG A 46 17.25 -3.63 -5.52
C ARG A 46 15.92 -2.93 -5.74
N VAL A 47 15.39 -3.01 -6.96
CA VAL A 47 14.03 -2.58 -7.30
C VAL A 47 13.12 -3.81 -7.35
N TYR A 48 11.88 -3.68 -6.89
CA TYR A 48 10.95 -4.81 -6.79
C TYR A 48 9.49 -4.41 -7.03
N VAL A 49 8.68 -5.41 -7.37
CA VAL A 49 7.22 -5.41 -7.32
C VAL A 49 6.80 -6.64 -6.54
N LYS A 50 6.00 -6.48 -5.49
CA LYS A 50 5.58 -7.58 -4.62
C LYS A 50 4.17 -7.38 -4.06
N GLY A 51 3.51 -8.48 -3.67
CA GLY A 51 2.25 -8.39 -2.95
C GLY A 51 2.41 -7.72 -1.60
N VAL A 52 1.34 -7.11 -1.11
CA VAL A 52 1.28 -6.69 0.29
C VAL A 52 1.48 -7.93 1.16
N ASN A 53 2.27 -7.83 2.23
CA ASN A 53 2.64 -8.97 3.09
C ASN A 53 3.33 -10.15 2.36
N ASP A 54 4.00 -9.87 1.23
CA ASP A 54 4.65 -10.87 0.39
C ASP A 54 3.66 -11.94 -0.16
N GLU A 55 2.39 -11.55 -0.32
CA GLU A 55 1.40 -12.40 -1.00
C GLU A 55 1.80 -12.69 -2.45
N ASP A 56 1.43 -13.89 -2.91
CA ASP A 56 1.64 -14.27 -4.30
C ASP A 56 0.76 -13.43 -5.22
N ILE A 57 1.38 -12.66 -6.12
CA ILE A 57 0.70 -11.83 -7.12
C ILE A 57 0.79 -12.42 -8.54
N SER A 58 1.45 -13.57 -8.71
CA SER A 58 1.69 -14.18 -10.02
C SER A 58 0.41 -14.64 -10.73
N TYR A 59 -0.69 -14.85 -9.99
CA TYR A 59 -1.98 -15.22 -10.56
C TYR A 59 -2.64 -14.10 -11.38
N TRP A 60 -2.28 -12.83 -11.18
CA TRP A 60 -2.78 -11.72 -12.00
C TRP A 60 -1.67 -10.97 -12.73
N LEU A 61 -0.43 -11.07 -12.24
CA LEU A 61 0.76 -10.46 -12.82
C LEU A 61 1.63 -11.53 -13.50
N LYS A 62 1.70 -11.50 -14.83
CA LYS A 62 2.49 -12.45 -15.61
C LYS A 62 3.99 -12.16 -15.58
N LYS A 63 4.36 -10.90 -15.79
CA LYS A 63 5.76 -10.46 -15.83
C LYS A 63 5.88 -8.98 -15.54
N VAL A 64 7.05 -8.59 -15.06
CA VAL A 64 7.43 -7.20 -14.83
C VAL A 64 8.65 -6.87 -15.66
N GLN A 65 8.64 -5.73 -16.33
CA GLN A 65 9.79 -5.20 -17.04
C GLN A 65 10.27 -3.94 -16.36
N PHE A 66 11.54 -3.93 -15.96
CA PHE A 66 12.23 -2.79 -15.39
C PHE A 66 13.11 -2.17 -16.48
N LYS A 67 12.84 -0.92 -16.86
CA LYS A 67 13.75 -0.14 -17.71
C LYS A 67 14.56 0.78 -16.81
N LEU A 68 15.83 0.45 -16.68
CA LEU A 68 16.87 1.17 -15.98
C LEU A 68 17.43 2.31 -16.84
N HIS A 69 18.33 3.11 -16.25
CA HIS A 69 19.06 4.14 -16.98
C HIS A 69 19.91 3.54 -18.12
N GLU A 70 20.09 4.30 -19.20
CA GLU A 70 20.73 3.83 -20.44
C GLU A 70 22.21 3.45 -20.29
N THR A 71 22.85 3.89 -19.19
CA THR A 71 24.23 3.52 -18.85
C THR A 71 24.37 2.06 -18.41
N TYR A 72 23.29 1.40 -18.00
CA TYR A 72 23.34 -0.02 -17.63
C TYR A 72 23.30 -0.91 -18.87
N ALA A 73 24.18 -1.92 -18.91
CA ALA A 73 24.10 -2.98 -19.90
C ALA A 73 22.75 -3.70 -19.78
N GLN A 74 22.08 -3.94 -20.92
CA GLN A 74 20.71 -4.48 -20.93
C GLN A 74 19.79 -3.69 -20.00
N ASN A 75 19.69 -2.37 -20.19
CA ASN A 75 18.88 -1.48 -19.37
C ASN A 75 17.41 -1.91 -19.26
N VAL A 76 16.88 -2.69 -20.20
CA VAL A 76 15.55 -3.31 -20.08
C VAL A 76 15.67 -4.75 -19.56
N ARG A 77 15.29 -4.97 -18.30
CA ARG A 77 15.30 -6.28 -17.62
C ARG A 77 13.87 -6.78 -17.44
N THR A 78 13.60 -8.02 -17.84
CA THR A 78 12.26 -8.62 -17.69
C THR A 78 12.32 -9.78 -16.70
N ARG A 79 11.38 -9.81 -15.75
CA ARG A 79 11.16 -10.89 -14.77
C ARG A 79 9.79 -11.49 -14.99
N ASP A 80 9.75 -12.76 -15.33
CA ASP A 80 8.56 -13.54 -15.66
C ASP A 80 8.11 -14.49 -14.54
N GLN A 81 8.88 -14.56 -13.46
CA GLN A 81 8.54 -15.33 -12.25
C GLN A 81 8.86 -14.51 -10.99
N PRO A 82 8.10 -14.71 -9.90
CA PRO A 82 8.42 -14.13 -8.60
C PRO A 82 9.72 -14.74 -8.04
N PRO A 83 10.52 -13.97 -7.27
CA PRO A 83 10.32 -12.56 -6.92
C PRO A 83 10.56 -11.63 -8.12
N PHE A 84 9.65 -10.69 -8.34
CA PHE A 84 9.76 -9.71 -9.42
C PHE A 84 10.70 -8.58 -9.01
N GLU A 85 12.00 -8.86 -9.03
CA GLU A 85 13.03 -7.92 -8.60
C GLU A 85 14.27 -7.90 -9.50
N VAL A 86 14.98 -6.78 -9.45
CA VAL A 86 16.28 -6.60 -10.08
C VAL A 86 17.22 -5.97 -9.06
N ALA A 87 18.32 -6.68 -8.77
CA ALA A 87 19.41 -6.15 -7.98
C ALA A 87 20.53 -5.69 -8.91
N GLU A 88 21.07 -4.51 -8.61
CA GLU A 88 22.14 -3.86 -9.36
C GLU A 88 23.01 -3.02 -8.40
N THR A 89 24.07 -2.45 -8.94
CA THR A 89 24.96 -1.56 -8.18
C THR A 89 25.11 -0.25 -8.93
N GLY A 90 25.33 0.85 -8.23
CA GLY A 90 25.44 2.15 -8.87
C GLY A 90 25.76 3.27 -7.90
N TRP A 91 25.82 4.49 -8.43
CA TRP A 91 26.17 5.69 -7.67
C TRP A 91 25.13 6.80 -7.73
N GLY A 92 24.23 6.76 -8.71
CA GLY A 92 23.25 7.81 -8.97
C GLY A 92 21.81 7.38 -8.72
N GLU A 93 20.99 8.34 -8.31
CA GLU A 93 19.53 8.24 -8.31
C GLU A 93 18.98 8.52 -9.72
N PHE A 94 18.01 7.73 -10.16
CA PHE A 94 17.34 7.89 -11.45
C PHE A 94 15.93 7.31 -11.41
N GLU A 95 15.13 7.63 -12.42
CA GLU A 95 13.78 7.10 -12.54
C GLU A 95 13.79 5.74 -13.26
N ILE A 96 13.19 4.73 -12.62
CA ILE A 96 13.01 3.39 -13.15
C ILE A 96 11.58 3.28 -13.68
N GLN A 97 11.45 2.97 -14.97
CA GLN A 97 10.14 2.65 -15.54
C GLN A 97 9.82 1.18 -15.28
N ILE A 98 8.72 0.91 -14.59
CA ILE A 98 8.25 -0.42 -14.22
C ILE A 98 6.98 -0.73 -15.01
N LYS A 99 7.06 -1.70 -15.92
CA LYS A 99 5.95 -2.10 -16.78
C LYS A 99 5.40 -3.46 -16.37
N LEU A 100 4.15 -3.46 -15.91
CA LEU A 100 3.41 -4.62 -15.46
C LEU A 100 2.68 -5.25 -16.66
N PHE A 101 2.89 -6.53 -16.89
CA PHE A 101 2.14 -7.31 -17.88
C PHE A 101 1.24 -8.29 -17.14
N PHE A 102 -0.05 -8.20 -17.40
CA PHE A 102 -1.04 -9.07 -16.78
C PHE A 102 -1.10 -10.45 -17.44
N VAL A 103 -1.69 -11.41 -16.72
CA VAL A 103 -1.98 -12.74 -17.28
C VAL A 103 -2.91 -12.64 -18.50
N PRO A 104 -2.78 -13.52 -19.51
CA PRO A 104 -3.56 -13.44 -20.74
C PRO A 104 -5.07 -13.42 -20.51
N GLU A 105 -5.53 -14.12 -19.48
CA GLU A 105 -6.93 -14.23 -19.06
C GLU A 105 -7.54 -12.87 -18.69
N SER A 106 -6.71 -11.91 -18.26
CA SER A 106 -7.21 -10.56 -17.95
C SER A 106 -7.67 -9.81 -19.19
N GLY A 107 -7.02 -10.03 -20.34
CA GLY A 107 -7.16 -9.23 -21.56
C GLY A 107 -6.86 -7.74 -21.36
N GLU A 108 -6.19 -7.37 -20.28
CA GLU A 108 -5.84 -6.00 -19.97
C GLU A 108 -4.51 -5.58 -20.59
N LYS A 109 -4.42 -4.29 -20.94
CA LYS A 109 -3.17 -3.73 -21.48
C LYS A 109 -2.12 -3.61 -20.38
N PRO A 110 -0.82 -3.73 -20.71
CA PRO A 110 0.23 -3.51 -19.73
C PRO A 110 0.15 -2.13 -19.07
N GLN A 111 0.29 -2.07 -17.75
CA GLN A 111 0.33 -0.83 -16.98
C GLN A 111 1.78 -0.40 -16.76
N THR A 112 2.05 0.91 -16.72
CA THR A 112 3.39 1.47 -16.52
C THR A 112 3.39 2.36 -15.29
N LEU A 113 4.40 2.17 -14.44
CA LEU A 113 4.67 2.94 -13.23
C LEU A 113 6.07 3.54 -13.34
N TRP A 114 6.30 4.61 -12.59
CA TRP A 114 7.58 5.30 -12.54
C TRP A 114 8.04 5.37 -11.09
N HIS A 115 9.22 4.83 -10.83
CA HIS A 115 9.79 4.76 -9.49
C HIS A 115 11.09 5.55 -9.43
N SER A 116 11.18 6.52 -8.53
CA SER A 116 12.43 7.25 -8.28
C SER A 116 13.34 6.43 -7.37
N LEU A 117 14.44 5.90 -7.90
CA LEU A 117 15.43 5.17 -7.10
C LEU A 117 16.05 6.13 -6.07
N LYS A 118 15.97 5.74 -4.79
CA LYS A 118 16.59 6.47 -3.67
C LYS A 118 17.78 5.72 -3.11
N LEU A 119 18.94 6.38 -3.11
CA LEU A 119 20.19 5.83 -2.56
C LEU A 119 20.53 6.45 -1.21
N HIS A 120 20.17 7.72 -0.99
CA HIS A 120 20.52 8.44 0.22
C HIS A 120 19.37 8.51 1.23
N PRO A 121 19.67 8.46 2.54
CA PRO A 121 18.65 8.60 3.57
C PRO A 121 17.87 9.92 3.45
N TYR A 122 16.58 9.87 3.77
CA TYR A 122 15.68 11.02 3.78
C TYR A 122 14.84 11.05 5.07
N GLY A 123 14.18 12.18 5.32
CA GLY A 123 13.36 12.41 6.51
C GLY A 123 14.18 12.87 7.73
N PRO A 124 13.69 12.67 8.96
CA PRO A 124 14.45 13.01 10.16
C PRO A 124 15.67 12.08 10.33
N ASP A 125 16.69 12.56 11.04
CA ASP A 125 17.93 11.85 11.35
C ASP A 125 18.74 11.40 10.12
N ILE A 126 18.89 12.27 9.11
CA ILE A 126 19.66 11.95 7.89
C ILE A 126 21.12 11.62 8.23
N GLU A 127 21.75 12.41 9.09
CA GLU A 127 23.17 12.24 9.47
C GLU A 127 23.39 10.94 10.24
N GLY A 128 22.55 10.63 11.23
CA GLY A 128 22.65 9.38 11.98
C GLY A 128 22.40 8.15 11.11
N LYS A 129 21.40 8.19 10.21
CA LYS A 129 21.16 7.10 9.24
C LYS A 129 22.35 6.88 8.31
N LYS A 130 23.02 7.96 7.89
CA LYS A 130 24.20 7.90 7.03
C LYS A 130 25.39 7.29 7.78
N GLU A 131 25.61 7.68 9.03
CA GLU A 131 26.68 7.12 9.87
C GLU A 131 26.49 5.63 10.14
N ARG A 132 25.25 5.22 10.47
CA ARG A 132 24.89 3.81 10.69
C ARG A 132 24.82 2.98 9.41
N ARG A 133 24.87 3.62 8.23
CA ARG A 133 24.74 2.98 6.91
C ARG A 133 23.44 2.19 6.78
N ASP A 134 22.36 2.77 7.29
CA ASP A 134 21.04 2.16 7.29
C ASP A 134 20.57 1.87 5.85
N VAL A 135 19.76 0.83 5.68
CA VAL A 135 19.13 0.53 4.39
C VAL A 135 18.12 1.62 4.08
N VAL A 136 18.25 2.24 2.91
CA VAL A 136 17.30 3.23 2.40
C VAL A 136 16.18 2.49 1.70
N VAL A 137 14.96 2.59 2.22
CA VAL A 137 13.77 1.97 1.64
C VAL A 137 12.90 3.08 1.07
N SER A 138 12.61 3.02 -0.22
CA SER A 138 11.65 3.91 -0.90
C SER A 138 10.62 3.04 -1.61
N GLN A 139 9.41 3.01 -1.09
CA GLN A 139 8.34 2.13 -1.55
C GLN A 139 7.02 2.87 -1.65
N ASN A 140 6.19 2.44 -2.59
CA ASN A 140 4.90 2.99 -2.91
C ASN A 140 3.85 1.87 -2.89
N TYR A 141 2.72 2.16 -2.23
CA TYR A 141 1.53 1.34 -2.30
C TYR A 141 0.75 1.67 -3.56
N GLU A 142 0.21 0.66 -4.23
CA GLU A 142 -0.59 0.82 -5.44
C GLU A 142 -1.66 -0.27 -5.55
N GLU A 143 -2.73 0.02 -6.28
CA GLU A 143 -3.81 -0.91 -6.54
C GLU A 143 -4.08 -1.04 -8.03
N VAL A 144 -4.01 -2.26 -8.56
CA VAL A 144 -4.50 -2.51 -9.92
C VAL A 144 -6.01 -2.74 -9.85
N VAL A 145 -6.77 -1.88 -10.52
CA VAL A 145 -8.23 -2.00 -10.59
C VAL A 145 -8.64 -2.63 -11.92
N PHE A 146 -9.25 -3.81 -11.84
CA PHE A 146 -9.81 -4.53 -12.98
C PHE A 146 -11.31 -4.25 -13.07
N ASN A 147 -11.70 -3.37 -13.99
CA ASN A 147 -13.10 -3.01 -14.24
C ASN A 147 -13.74 -3.98 -15.23
N GLU A 148 -14.89 -4.54 -14.85
CA GLU A 148 -15.63 -5.54 -15.61
C GLU A 148 -14.70 -6.64 -16.15
N PRO A 149 -13.99 -7.38 -15.26
CA PRO A 149 -13.03 -8.39 -15.68
C PRO A 149 -13.70 -9.50 -16.49
N MET A 150 -12.91 -10.21 -17.31
CA MET A 150 -13.38 -11.44 -17.95
C MET A 150 -13.81 -12.47 -16.90
N GLU A 151 -14.85 -13.25 -17.16
CA GLU A 151 -15.40 -14.23 -16.21
C GLU A 151 -14.34 -15.19 -15.66
N GLN A 152 -13.49 -15.74 -16.55
CA GLN A 152 -12.37 -16.61 -16.16
C GLN A 152 -11.35 -15.90 -15.27
N PHE A 153 -11.08 -14.62 -15.53
CA PHE A 153 -10.15 -13.82 -14.73
C PHE A 153 -10.78 -13.41 -13.40
N TYR A 154 -12.07 -13.11 -13.37
CA TYR A 154 -12.81 -12.86 -12.14
C TYR A 154 -12.75 -14.06 -11.19
N ASP A 155 -12.95 -15.28 -11.70
CA ASP A 155 -12.80 -16.50 -10.91
C ASP A 155 -11.36 -16.64 -10.38
N LEU A 156 -10.36 -16.37 -11.23
CA LEU A 156 -8.95 -16.43 -10.84
C LEU A 156 -8.62 -15.44 -9.72
N LEU A 157 -9.17 -14.23 -9.81
CA LEU A 157 -9.01 -13.17 -8.82
C LEU A 157 -9.72 -13.52 -7.50
N THR A 158 -10.91 -14.11 -7.56
CA THR A 158 -11.73 -14.37 -6.37
C THR A 158 -11.49 -15.75 -5.72
N GLY A 159 -10.57 -16.54 -6.28
CA GLY A 159 -10.29 -17.90 -5.81
C GLY A 159 -11.30 -18.95 -6.30
N GLY A 160 -12.19 -18.57 -7.22
CA GLY A 160 -13.26 -19.39 -7.77
C GLY A 160 -14.35 -19.71 -6.74
N SER A 161 -15.56 -19.93 -7.22
CA SER A 161 -16.61 -20.57 -6.41
C SER A 161 -16.26 -22.05 -6.22
N GLY A 162 -15.38 -22.36 -5.27
CA GLY A 162 -15.10 -23.72 -4.78
C GLY A 162 -14.74 -24.73 -5.87
N ALA A 163 -13.45 -25.00 -6.04
CA ALA A 163 -13.02 -26.26 -6.63
C ALA A 163 -13.44 -27.43 -5.72
N GLY A 164 -14.65 -27.92 -5.90
CA GLY A 164 -15.15 -29.19 -5.44
C GLY A 164 -15.93 -29.85 -6.59
N PRO A 165 -15.73 -31.14 -6.89
CA PRO A 165 -16.47 -31.79 -7.96
C PRO A 165 -17.97 -31.74 -7.66
N THR A 166 -18.73 -31.26 -8.62
CA THR A 166 -20.19 -31.15 -8.57
C THR A 166 -20.83 -32.53 -8.50
N GLN A 167 -21.05 -33.04 -7.30
CA GLN A 167 -22.13 -33.99 -7.05
C GLN A 167 -23.39 -33.23 -6.65
N LYS A 168 -24.43 -33.38 -7.46
CA LYS A 168 -25.80 -32.95 -7.16
C LYS A 168 -26.25 -33.59 -5.84
N GLY A 169 -26.36 -32.79 -4.78
CA GLY A 169 -27.00 -33.17 -3.52
C GLY A 169 -28.04 -32.12 -3.11
N LYS A 170 -29.29 -32.55 -2.91
CA LYS A 170 -30.41 -31.73 -2.43
C LYS A 170 -30.24 -31.37 -0.95
N GLY A 171 -30.51 -30.12 -0.60
CA GLY A 171 -31.15 -29.73 0.67
C GLY A 171 -30.30 -28.96 1.69
N GLY A 172 -30.94 -27.96 2.33
CA GLY A 172 -30.57 -27.51 3.68
C GLY A 172 -30.14 -26.05 3.81
N LYS A 173 -31.03 -25.20 4.32
CA LYS A 173 -30.74 -23.86 4.85
C LYS A 173 -29.72 -23.94 6.00
N ASN A 174 -28.62 -23.21 5.90
CA ASN A 174 -27.99 -22.51 7.02
C ASN A 174 -26.90 -21.56 6.51
N VAL A 175 -27.12 -20.27 6.72
CA VAL A 175 -26.12 -19.22 6.53
C VAL A 175 -25.13 -19.35 7.69
N LYS A 176 -24.04 -20.09 7.48
CA LYS A 176 -22.87 -20.04 8.35
C LYS A 176 -21.86 -19.07 7.74
N GLN A 177 -21.39 -18.14 8.58
CA GLN A 177 -20.30 -17.23 8.30
C GLN A 177 -19.17 -17.99 7.59
N VAL A 178 -18.82 -17.51 6.40
CA VAL A 178 -17.71 -18.04 5.62
C VAL A 178 -16.45 -17.76 6.41
N GLN A 179 -15.98 -18.78 7.12
CA GLN A 179 -14.66 -18.80 7.72
C GLN A 179 -13.67 -18.64 6.57
N GLN A 180 -13.07 -17.45 6.51
CA GLN A 180 -12.13 -17.04 5.46
C GLN A 180 -10.98 -18.06 5.47
N GLN A 181 -10.96 -18.93 4.47
CA GLN A 181 -9.92 -19.94 4.34
C GLN A 181 -8.56 -19.22 4.29
N VAL A 182 -7.67 -19.62 5.19
CA VAL A 182 -6.23 -19.35 5.11
C VAL A 182 -5.78 -19.84 3.73
N GLY A 183 -5.55 -18.92 2.78
CA GLY A 183 -5.17 -19.23 1.40
C GLY A 183 -6.13 -18.75 0.31
N GLY A 184 -7.24 -18.08 0.64
CA GLY A 184 -8.05 -17.39 -0.36
C GLY A 184 -7.28 -16.22 -0.98
N ARG A 185 -7.28 -16.11 -2.32
CA ARG A 185 -6.72 -14.96 -3.07
C ARG A 185 -7.58 -13.72 -2.82
N THR A 186 -7.52 -13.16 -1.62
CA THR A 186 -8.32 -11.99 -1.21
C THR A 186 -7.45 -10.75 -1.17
N ALA A 187 -7.99 -9.61 -1.59
CA ALA A 187 -7.38 -8.29 -1.39
C ALA A 187 -7.72 -7.70 -0.01
N GLU A 188 -8.42 -8.46 0.84
CA GLU A 188 -8.83 -8.02 2.16
C GLU A 188 -7.69 -8.11 3.18
N ILE A 189 -7.61 -7.12 4.07
CA ILE A 189 -6.70 -7.16 5.22
C ILE A 189 -6.95 -8.42 6.07
N PRO A 190 -5.89 -9.08 6.56
CA PRO A 190 -6.02 -10.24 7.44
C PRO A 190 -6.92 -9.96 8.63
N TYR A 191 -7.61 -10.98 9.13
CA TYR A 191 -8.45 -10.83 10.30
C TYR A 191 -7.61 -10.53 11.56
N GLU A 192 -6.54 -11.29 11.79
CA GLU A 192 -5.64 -11.15 12.93
C GLU A 192 -4.28 -10.56 12.55
N GLU A 193 -3.63 -9.90 13.52
CA GLU A 193 -2.28 -9.38 13.38
C GLU A 193 -1.24 -10.49 13.41
N THR A 194 -0.13 -10.29 12.71
CA THR A 194 1.02 -11.20 12.73
C THR A 194 2.27 -10.41 13.17
N PRO A 195 3.32 -11.08 13.68
CA PRO A 195 4.56 -10.39 14.06
C PRO A 195 5.20 -9.58 12.92
N LYS A 196 4.92 -9.94 11.65
CA LYS A 196 5.43 -9.25 10.46
C LYS A 196 4.47 -8.17 9.93
N ASN A 197 3.17 -8.28 10.21
CA ASN A 197 2.16 -7.33 9.78
C ASN A 197 1.20 -7.01 10.93
N PRO A 198 1.36 -5.85 11.59
CA PRO A 198 0.45 -5.41 12.65
C PRO A 198 -0.90 -4.92 12.10
N TYR A 199 -1.03 -4.70 10.79
CA TYR A 199 -2.25 -4.20 10.16
C TYR A 199 -3.21 -5.34 9.85
N SER A 200 -4.27 -5.43 10.66
CA SER A 200 -5.34 -6.41 10.55
C SER A 200 -6.70 -5.76 10.82
N ARG A 201 -7.80 -6.47 10.52
CA ARG A 201 -9.16 -6.00 10.87
C ARG A 201 -9.30 -5.78 12.37
N THR A 202 -8.70 -6.63 13.19
CA THR A 202 -8.73 -6.44 14.66
C THR A 202 -7.98 -5.18 15.09
N THR A 203 -6.83 -4.89 14.47
CA THR A 203 -6.05 -3.69 14.77
C THR A 203 -6.75 -2.42 14.30
N GLU A 204 -7.38 -2.46 13.12
CA GLU A 204 -8.22 -1.36 12.62
C GLU A 204 -9.37 -1.04 13.61
N HIS A 205 -10.07 -2.06 14.11
CA HIS A 205 -11.14 -1.88 15.10
C HIS A 205 -10.60 -1.25 16.39
N LYS A 206 -9.44 -1.72 16.90
CA LYS A 206 -8.80 -1.14 18.08
C LYS A 206 -8.46 0.35 17.87
N GLU A 207 -7.95 0.73 16.71
CA GLU A 207 -7.65 2.14 16.41
C GLU A 207 -8.92 2.99 16.22
N LEU A 208 -9.98 2.44 15.63
CA LEU A 208 -11.28 3.12 15.55
C LEU A 208 -11.87 3.40 16.94
N ASP A 209 -11.77 2.45 17.85
CA ASP A 209 -12.23 2.62 19.24
C ASP A 209 -11.40 3.69 19.97
N ARG A 210 -10.07 3.66 19.81
CA ARG A 210 -9.18 4.71 20.33
C ARG A 210 -9.54 6.10 19.80
N LEU A 211 -9.81 6.22 18.50
CA LEU A 211 -10.22 7.50 17.88
C LEU A 211 -11.58 7.97 18.40
N ARG A 212 -12.52 7.06 18.65
CA ARG A 212 -13.82 7.39 19.25
C ARG A 212 -13.66 7.92 20.68
N GLU A 213 -12.80 7.33 21.48
CA GLU A 213 -12.49 7.81 22.83
C GLU A 213 -11.81 9.18 22.83
N ALA A 214 -10.86 9.39 21.90
CA ALA A 214 -10.23 10.69 21.70
C ALA A 214 -11.25 11.76 21.31
N ASN A 215 -12.17 11.45 20.39
CA ASN A 215 -13.24 12.37 19.99
C ASN A 215 -14.16 12.73 21.16
N LYS A 216 -14.58 11.76 21.98
CA LYS A 216 -15.37 12.04 23.20
C LYS A 216 -14.64 12.98 24.16
N THR A 217 -13.34 12.77 24.33
CA THR A 217 -12.50 13.61 25.18
C THR A 217 -12.45 15.05 24.65
N VAL A 218 -12.26 15.22 23.34
CA VAL A 218 -12.26 16.54 22.69
C VAL A 218 -13.62 17.23 22.80
N GLU A 219 -14.72 16.49 22.61
CA GLU A 219 -16.08 17.02 22.79
C GLU A 219 -16.32 17.51 24.22
N GLN A 220 -15.83 16.76 25.22
CA GLN A 220 -15.90 17.18 26.61
C GLN A 220 -15.09 18.45 26.87
N MET A 221 -13.85 18.52 26.36
CA MET A 221 -13.03 19.74 26.47
C MET A 221 -13.70 20.95 25.82
N ILE A 222 -14.31 20.78 24.64
CA ILE A 222 -15.06 21.83 23.94
C ILE A 222 -16.24 22.30 24.81
N LYS A 223 -16.95 21.38 25.47
CA LYS A 223 -18.07 21.71 26.36
C LYS A 223 -17.59 22.52 27.57
N GLU A 224 -16.52 22.08 28.23
CA GLU A 224 -15.94 22.77 29.37
C GLU A 224 -15.41 24.17 29.00
N GLU A 225 -14.77 24.31 27.83
CA GLU A 225 -14.33 25.61 27.34
C GLU A 225 -15.50 26.54 27.03
N LYS A 226 -16.59 26.05 26.44
CA LYS A 226 -17.82 26.84 26.20
C LYS A 226 -18.43 27.34 27.51
N GLU A 227 -18.54 26.48 28.51
CA GLU A 227 -19.05 26.88 29.84
C GLU A 227 -18.14 27.91 30.50
N ARG A 228 -16.82 27.71 30.43
CA ARG A 228 -15.84 28.67 30.93
C ARG A 228 -15.91 30.01 30.19
N LEU A 229 -16.15 29.99 28.88
CA LEU A 229 -16.35 31.20 28.08
C LEU A 229 -17.59 31.97 28.55
N ILE A 230 -18.73 31.29 28.71
CA ILE A 230 -19.98 31.91 29.19
C ILE A 230 -19.79 32.54 30.58
N GLN A 231 -19.12 31.86 31.50
CA GLN A 231 -18.85 32.39 32.84
C GLN A 231 -17.95 33.63 32.78
N ARG A 232 -16.90 33.62 31.92
CA ARG A 232 -16.01 34.76 31.72
C ARG A 232 -16.74 35.95 31.10
N GLU A 233 -17.59 35.72 30.10
CA GLU A 233 -18.42 36.76 29.50
C GLU A 233 -19.37 37.39 30.52
N LYS A 234 -20.00 36.58 31.38
CA LYS A 234 -20.88 37.07 32.44
C LYS A 234 -20.13 37.92 33.47
N LYS A 235 -18.99 37.42 33.97
CA LYS A 235 -18.12 38.18 34.90
C LYS A 235 -17.60 39.48 34.29
N LEU A 236 -17.24 39.44 33.01
CA LEU A 236 -16.81 40.63 32.27
C LEU A 236 -17.93 41.67 32.18
N ALA A 237 -19.17 41.24 31.96
CA ALA A 237 -20.32 42.13 31.94
C ALA A 237 -20.58 42.78 33.31
N GLU A 238 -20.55 42.00 34.40
CA GLU A 238 -20.72 42.50 35.78
C GLU A 238 -19.64 43.54 36.15
N LEU A 239 -18.37 43.26 35.84
CA LEU A 239 -17.27 44.21 36.09
C LEU A 239 -17.46 45.51 35.31
N ARG A 240 -17.85 45.44 34.03
CA ARG A 240 -18.09 46.64 33.21
C ARG A 240 -19.23 47.49 33.74
N GLU A 241 -20.29 46.87 34.24
CA GLU A 241 -21.39 47.58 34.88
C GLU A 241 -20.92 48.30 36.15
N SER A 242 -20.12 47.64 36.98
CA SER A 242 -19.55 48.24 38.20
C SER A 242 -18.57 49.40 37.93
N GLU A 243 -17.87 49.37 36.80
CA GLU A 243 -16.90 50.40 36.39
C GLU A 243 -17.53 51.49 35.48
N GLY A 244 -18.83 51.41 35.17
CA GLY A 244 -19.51 52.40 34.33
C GLY A 244 -19.07 52.43 32.86
N LEU A 245 -18.49 51.33 32.36
CA LEU A 245 -17.94 51.23 31.01
C LEU A 245 -19.04 50.86 29.99
N PRO A 246 -19.06 51.48 28.78
CA PRO A 246 -20.06 51.18 27.77
C PRO A 246 -19.96 49.74 27.21
N PRO A 247 -21.07 49.17 26.69
CA PRO A 247 -21.09 47.81 26.15
C PRO A 247 -20.13 47.67 24.96
N PRO A 248 -19.55 46.47 24.74
CA PRO A 248 -18.60 46.26 23.66
C PRO A 248 -19.29 46.46 22.30
N THR A 249 -18.71 47.31 21.45
CA THR A 249 -19.13 47.45 20.06
C THR A 249 -18.75 46.18 19.30
N ARG A 250 -19.75 45.37 18.93
CA ARG A 250 -19.54 44.26 17.98
C ARG A 250 -19.15 44.86 16.63
N LYS A 251 -17.87 44.80 16.26
CA LYS A 251 -17.47 45.02 14.86
C LYS A 251 -18.04 43.85 14.04
N LYS A 252 -18.88 44.19 13.06
CA LYS A 252 -19.32 43.29 11.99
C LYS A 252 -18.13 42.80 11.19
#